data_AF-A0A6I5RKJ4-F1
#
_entry.id   AF-A0A6I5RKJ4-F1
#
_cell.length_a   1.000
_cell.length_b   1.000
_cell.length_c   1.000
_cell.angle_alpha   90.00
_cell.angle_beta   90.00
_cell.angle_gamma   90.00
#
_symmetry.space_group_name_H-M   'P 1'
#
loop_
_entity.id
_entity.type
_entity.pdbx_description
1 polymer ?
#
loop_
_entity_poly.entity_id
_entity_poly.type
_entity_poly.pdbx_seq_one_letter_code
_entity_poly.pdbx_strand_id
1 'polypeptide(L)'
;MPVVFLGIAGSGVAGLCTGLGAVPIFFFTQISQNVQGILLGFGAGVMLAATAFSLIIPGLEAAMTEHNRIIAALILMGGILLGGAFLWAANRYFPHEHFFKGREGGDAANLKRIWLFILAIAIHNFPEGLAVGVGFGGDNLANGAALTVGIGLQNIPEGLV
;
A
#
# COMPACT_ATOMS: atom_id res chain seq x y z
N MET A 1 7.53 -9.67 21.72
CA MET A 1 6.54 -10.24 20.78
C MET A 1 7.26 -10.65 19.51
N PRO A 2 6.92 -11.78 18.88
CA PRO A 2 7.53 -12.15 17.61
C PRO A 2 7.26 -11.07 16.56
N VAL A 3 8.29 -10.65 15.83
CA VAL A 3 8.24 -9.61 14.80
C VAL A 3 7.16 -9.89 13.75
N VAL A 4 7.02 -11.16 13.38
CA VAL A 4 5.98 -11.63 12.46
C VAL A 4 4.57 -11.30 12.96
N PHE A 5 4.31 -11.45 14.27
CA PHE A 5 3.01 -11.11 14.85
C PHE A 5 2.76 -9.61 14.82
N LEU A 6 3.77 -8.79 15.11
CA LEU A 6 3.67 -7.34 15.02
C LEU A 6 3.40 -6.89 13.57
N GLY A 7 4.08 -7.50 12.59
CA GLY A 7 3.82 -7.29 11.17
C GLY A 7 2.37 -7.63 10.81
N ILE A 8 1.90 -8.83 11.15
CA ILE A 8 0.52 -9.26 10.86
C ILE A 8 -0.51 -8.34 11.54
N ALA A 9 -0.30 -8.02 12.82
CA ALA A 9 -1.19 -7.13 13.56
C ALA A 9 -1.20 -5.71 12.98
N GLY A 10 -0.03 -5.17 12.63
CA GLY A 10 0.11 -3.86 12.01
C GLY A 10 -0.57 -3.80 10.65
N SER A 11 -0.30 -4.76 9.77
CA SER A 11 -0.95 -4.85 8.45
C SER A 11 -2.47 -5.03 8.58
N GLY A 12 -2.91 -5.79 9.58
CA GLY A 12 -4.33 -5.95 9.91
C GLY A 12 -4.98 -4.64 10.36
N VAL A 13 -4.35 -3.91 11.27
CA VAL A 13 -4.83 -2.59 11.73
C VAL A 13 -4.90 -1.61 10.56
N ALA A 14 -3.84 -1.54 9.76
CA ALA A 14 -3.77 -0.67 8.59
C ALA A 14 -4.86 -1.00 7.55
N GLY A 15 -5.13 -2.29 7.29
CA GLY A 15 -6.21 -2.71 6.40
C GLY A 15 -7.62 -2.46 6.95
N LEU A 16 -7.81 -2.58 8.28
CA LEU A 16 -9.09 -2.24 8.93
C LEU A 16 -9.42 -0.75 8.78
N CYS A 17 -8.42 0.12 8.67
CA CYS A 17 -8.64 1.54 8.40
C CYS A 17 -9.35 1.80 7.05
N THR A 18 -9.13 0.96 6.03
CA THR A 18 -9.90 1.05 4.76
C THR A 18 -11.38 0.77 5.00
N GLY A 19 -11.69 -0.29 5.76
CA GLY A 19 -13.08 -0.59 6.15
C GLY A 19 -13.72 0.49 7.01
N LEU A 20 -12.94 1.09 7.93
CA LEU A 20 -13.38 2.22 8.75
C LEU A 20 -13.64 3.48 7.90
N GLY A 21 -12.80 3.73 6.91
CA GLY A 21 -12.96 4.79 5.91
C GLY A 21 -14.26 4.71 5.12
N ALA A 22 -14.76 3.49 4.89
CA ALA A 22 -16.02 3.27 4.17
C ALA A 22 -17.29 3.55 5.01
N VAL A 23 -17.21 3.56 6.35
CA VAL A 23 -18.37 3.74 7.25
C VAL A 23 -19.22 4.99 6.97
N PRO A 24 -18.64 6.18 6.66
CA PRO A 24 -19.43 7.38 6.37
C PRO A 24 -20.42 7.22 5.20
N ILE A 25 -20.23 6.24 4.31
CA ILE A 25 -21.12 6.02 3.16
C ILE A 25 -22.56 5.64 3.58
N PHE A 26 -22.74 5.14 4.80
CA PHE A 26 -24.07 4.86 5.36
C PHE A 26 -24.83 6.13 5.75
N PHE A 27 -24.16 7.27 5.86
CA PHE A 27 -24.74 8.56 6.26
C PHE A 27 -24.77 9.55 5.10
N PHE A 28 -23.73 9.57 4.26
CA PHE A 28 -23.61 10.47 3.12
C PHE A 28 -23.12 9.71 1.89
N THR A 29 -23.87 9.74 0.79
CA THR A 29 -23.60 8.93 -0.41
C THR A 29 -22.93 9.70 -1.54
N GLN A 30 -22.75 11.03 -1.39
CA GLN A 30 -22.17 11.88 -2.42
C GLN A 30 -21.01 12.70 -1.87
N ILE A 31 -19.81 12.44 -2.41
CA ILE A 31 -18.60 13.20 -2.13
C ILE A 31 -18.27 14.04 -3.35
N SER A 32 -18.01 15.32 -3.16
CA SER A 32 -17.64 16.20 -4.27
C SER A 32 -16.27 15.83 -4.82
N GLN A 33 -16.06 16.03 -6.13
CA GLN A 33 -14.76 15.73 -6.76
C GLN A 33 -13.59 16.49 -6.12
N ASN A 34 -13.83 17.69 -5.58
CA ASN A 34 -12.81 18.45 -4.85
C ASN A 34 -12.39 17.73 -3.57
N VAL A 35 -13.35 17.21 -2.80
CA VAL A 35 -13.04 16.46 -1.57
C VAL A 35 -12.35 15.15 -1.92
N GLN A 36 -12.83 14.41 -2.93
CA GLN A 36 -12.16 13.22 -3.45
C GLN A 36 -10.71 13.51 -3.86
N GLY A 37 -10.46 14.60 -4.59
CA GLY A 37 -9.13 15.01 -4.99
C GLY A 37 -8.21 15.35 -3.81
N ILE A 38 -8.74 15.99 -2.75
CA ILE A 38 -7.99 16.28 -1.52
C ILE A 38 -7.64 14.98 -0.79
N LEU A 39 -8.60 14.04 -0.66
CA LEU A 39 -8.38 12.76 0.02
C LEU A 39 -7.34 11.91 -0.70
N LEU A 40 -7.45 11.78 -2.04
CA LEU A 40 -6.47 11.08 -2.88
C LEU A 40 -5.10 11.77 -2.86
N GLY A 41 -5.07 13.11 -2.88
CA GLY A 41 -3.83 13.88 -2.79
C GLY A 41 -3.13 13.72 -1.45
N PHE A 42 -3.89 13.70 -0.35
CA PHE A 42 -3.37 13.39 0.98
C PHE A 42 -2.78 11.98 1.01
N GLY A 43 -3.50 10.97 0.51
CA GLY A 43 -3.00 9.60 0.47
C GLY A 43 -1.71 9.45 -0.34
N ALA A 44 -1.68 10.04 -1.55
CA ALA A 44 -0.47 10.06 -2.37
C ALA A 44 0.72 10.72 -1.64
N GLY A 45 0.48 11.83 -0.93
CA GLY A 45 1.51 12.50 -0.13
C GLY A 45 2.05 11.63 1.00
N VAL A 46 1.18 10.96 1.75
CA VAL A 46 1.56 10.03 2.82
C VAL A 46 2.37 8.86 2.25
N MET A 47 1.95 8.28 1.13
CA MET A 47 2.64 7.15 0.49
C MET A 47 4.02 7.52 -0.04
N LEU A 48 4.18 8.72 -0.61
CA LEU A 48 5.49 9.23 -1.03
C LEU A 48 6.42 9.44 0.17
N ALA A 49 5.91 10.00 1.27
CA ALA A 49 6.69 10.19 2.49
C ALA A 49 7.09 8.85 3.13
N ALA A 50 6.16 7.91 3.25
CA ALA A 50 6.42 6.56 3.76
C ALA A 50 7.48 5.83 2.91
N THR A 51 7.39 5.95 1.58
CA THR A 51 8.36 5.35 0.66
C THR A 51 9.76 5.92 0.89
N ALA A 52 9.91 7.25 1.03
CA ALA A 52 11.21 7.87 1.24
C ALA A 52 11.77 7.58 2.64
N PHE A 53 11.00 7.90 3.68
CA PHE A 53 11.49 7.96 5.06
C PHE A 53 11.36 6.66 5.84
N SER A 54 10.39 5.80 5.49
CA SER A 54 10.12 4.57 6.23
C SER A 54 10.54 3.30 5.48
N LEU A 55 10.82 3.39 4.18
CA LEU A 55 11.26 2.25 3.36
C LEU A 55 12.66 2.46 2.76
N ILE A 56 12.85 3.52 1.96
CA ILE A 56 14.11 3.75 1.23
C ILE A 56 15.28 4.04 2.18
N ILE A 57 15.15 5.01 3.07
CA ILE A 57 16.23 5.38 4.00
C ILE A 57 16.56 4.19 4.92
N PRO A 58 15.60 3.59 5.66
CA PRO A 58 15.90 2.46 6.53
C PRO A 58 16.42 1.24 5.76
N GLY A 59 15.91 0.97 4.56
CA GLY A 59 16.37 -0.14 3.72
C GLY A 59 17.81 0.05 3.23
N LEU A 60 18.19 1.28 2.87
CA LEU A 60 19.57 1.60 2.50
C LEU A 60 20.50 1.48 3.70
N GLU A 61 20.11 2.01 4.86
CA GLU A 61 20.88 1.90 6.11
C GLU A 61 21.09 0.44 6.50
N ALA A 62 20.04 -0.38 6.41
CA ALA A 62 20.11 -1.82 6.66
C ALA A 62 21.07 -2.52 5.69
N ALA A 63 21.05 -2.20 4.40
CA ALA A 63 21.97 -2.80 3.43
C ALA A 63 23.43 -2.34 3.63
N MET A 64 23.63 -1.12 4.17
CA MET A 64 24.97 -0.58 4.45
C MET A 64 25.63 -1.17 5.69
N THR A 65 24.92 -1.93 6.53
CA THR A 65 25.55 -2.64 7.68
C THR A 65 26.41 -3.81 7.20
N GLU A 66 26.02 -4.46 6.11
CA GLU A 66 26.69 -5.66 5.56
C GLU A 66 27.49 -5.38 4.28
N HIS A 67 27.20 -4.26 3.60
CA HIS A 67 27.77 -3.96 2.28
C HIS A 67 28.28 -2.53 2.13
N ASN A 68 29.14 -2.31 1.14
CA ASN A 68 29.55 -0.96 0.78
C ASN A 68 28.39 -0.17 0.15
N ARG A 69 28.54 1.17 0.11
CA ARG A 69 27.49 2.09 -0.38
C ARG A 69 26.99 1.77 -1.79
N ILE A 70 27.87 1.33 -2.70
CA ILE A 70 27.49 1.03 -4.09
C ILE A 70 26.62 -0.22 -4.13
N ILE A 71 27.04 -1.28 -3.45
CA ILE A 71 26.28 -2.54 -3.39
C ILE A 71 24.94 -2.33 -2.69
N ALA A 72 24.92 -1.60 -1.56
CA ALA A 72 23.69 -1.28 -0.85
C ALA A 72 22.67 -0.52 -1.74
N ALA A 73 23.15 0.45 -2.51
CA ALA A 73 22.31 1.19 -3.47
C ALA A 73 21.80 0.27 -4.60
N LEU A 74 22.62 -0.65 -5.11
CA LEU A 74 22.20 -1.63 -6.12
C LEU A 74 21.15 -2.61 -5.58
N ILE A 75 21.27 -3.06 -4.33
CA ILE A 75 20.26 -3.90 -3.66
C ILE A 75 18.94 -3.15 -3.56
N LEU A 76 18.96 -1.90 -3.07
CA LEU A 76 17.77 -1.08 -2.95
C LEU A 76 17.10 -0.85 -4.31
N MET A 77 17.89 -0.46 -5.32
CA MET A 77 17.40 -0.27 -6.69
C MET A 77 16.81 -1.55 -7.27
N GLY A 78 17.48 -2.70 -7.05
CA GLY A 78 16.97 -4.02 -7.44
C GLY A 78 15.63 -4.32 -6.78
N GLY A 79 15.48 -4.04 -5.49
CA GLY A 79 14.21 -4.20 -4.76
C GLY A 79 13.10 -3.31 -5.31
N ILE A 80 13.37 -2.04 -5.57
CA ILE A 80 12.40 -1.09 -6.16
C ILE A 80 11.97 -1.56 -7.55
N LEU A 81 12.91 -1.95 -8.42
CA LEU A 81 12.61 -2.43 -9.77
C LEU A 81 11.83 -3.75 -9.74
N LEU A 82 12.17 -4.66 -8.83
CA LEU A 82 11.45 -5.92 -8.65
C LEU A 82 10.01 -5.68 -8.17
N GLY A 83 9.83 -4.78 -7.20
CA GLY A 83 8.50 -4.38 -6.73
C GLY A 83 7.67 -3.70 -7.82
N GLY A 84 8.29 -2.81 -8.61
CA GLY A 84 7.64 -2.18 -9.76
C GLY A 84 7.26 -3.19 -10.85
N ALA A 85 8.14 -4.15 -11.15
CA ALA A 85 7.85 -5.22 -12.10
C ALA A 85 6.72 -6.14 -11.60
N PHE A 86 6.69 -6.44 -10.30
CA PHE A 86 5.60 -7.16 -9.66
C PHE A 86 4.27 -6.43 -9.82
N LEU A 87 4.21 -5.13 -9.50
CA LEU A 87 2.98 -4.34 -9.65
C LEU A 87 2.54 -4.21 -11.12
N TRP A 88 3.50 -4.03 -12.03
CA TRP A 88 3.22 -4.01 -13.46
C TRP A 88 2.64 -5.34 -13.95
N ALA A 89 3.21 -6.47 -13.51
CA ALA A 89 2.70 -7.79 -13.84
C ALA A 89 1.31 -8.03 -13.24
N ALA A 90 1.10 -7.64 -11.97
CA ALA A 90 -0.21 -7.72 -11.31
C ALA A 90 -1.27 -6.96 -12.11
N ASN A 91 -0.99 -5.70 -12.47
CA ASN A 91 -1.87 -4.89 -13.30
C ASN A 91 -2.10 -5.52 -14.69
N ARG A 92 -1.10 -6.16 -15.28
CA ARG A 92 -1.25 -6.74 -16.63
C ARG A 92 -2.09 -8.02 -16.64
N TYR A 93 -1.96 -8.87 -15.62
CA TYR A 93 -2.52 -10.22 -15.64
C TYR A 93 -3.76 -10.41 -14.78
N PHE A 94 -3.92 -9.67 -13.68
CA PHE A 94 -5.10 -9.81 -12.83
C PHE A 94 -6.28 -9.04 -13.43
N PRO A 95 -7.47 -9.67 -13.56
CA PRO A 95 -8.64 -8.97 -14.06
C PRO A 95 -9.19 -8.00 -13.01
N HIS A 96 -9.17 -6.70 -13.28
CA HIS A 96 -9.62 -5.69 -12.34
C HIS A 96 -10.40 -4.57 -13.05
N GLU A 97 -11.13 -3.77 -12.27
CA GLU A 97 -11.91 -2.65 -12.82
C GLU A 97 -11.60 -1.38 -12.03
N HIS A 98 -11.24 -0.32 -12.75
CA HIS A 98 -11.03 1.00 -12.19
C HIS A 98 -12.29 1.85 -12.36
N PHE A 99 -12.57 2.70 -11.37
CA PHE A 99 -13.76 3.55 -11.34
C PHE A 99 -13.86 4.49 -12.56
N PHE A 100 -12.73 5.02 -13.02
CA PHE A 100 -12.66 5.98 -14.14
C PHE A 100 -12.30 5.36 -15.49
N LYS A 101 -11.48 4.30 -15.51
CA LYS A 101 -10.96 3.70 -16.76
C LYS A 101 -11.77 2.48 -17.25
N GLY A 102 -12.56 1.85 -16.39
CA GLY A 102 -13.26 0.61 -16.71
C GLY A 102 -12.37 -0.63 -16.50
N ARG A 103 -12.67 -1.72 -17.22
CA ARG A 103 -12.02 -3.02 -17.04
C ARG A 103 -10.64 -3.07 -17.68
N GLU A 104 -9.67 -3.58 -16.94
CA GLU A 104 -8.29 -3.80 -17.39
C GLU A 104 -7.75 -5.17 -16.92
N GLY A 105 -6.62 -5.61 -17.48
CA GLY A 105 -5.95 -6.85 -17.11
C GLY A 105 -6.40 -8.09 -17.91
N GLY A 106 -6.38 -9.26 -17.26
CA GLY A 106 -6.73 -10.55 -17.86
C GLY A 106 -8.21 -10.70 -18.24
N ASP A 107 -8.54 -11.76 -19.00
CA ASP A 107 -9.93 -12.02 -19.39
C ASP A 107 -10.76 -12.48 -18.19
N ALA A 108 -11.86 -11.77 -17.95
CA ALA A 108 -12.78 -11.99 -16.84
C ALA A 108 -14.24 -12.09 -17.32
N ALA A 109 -14.45 -12.73 -18.48
CA ALA A 109 -15.76 -12.91 -19.10
C ALA A 109 -16.90 -13.34 -18.14
N ASN A 110 -16.58 -14.01 -17.02
CA ASN A 110 -17.54 -14.51 -16.04
C ASN A 110 -17.47 -13.85 -14.64
N LEU A 111 -16.60 -12.87 -14.40
CA LEU A 111 -16.50 -12.22 -13.08
C LEU A 111 -17.54 -11.10 -12.95
N LYS A 112 -18.31 -11.14 -11.85
CA LYS A 112 -19.20 -10.02 -11.50
C LYS A 112 -18.36 -8.77 -11.24
N ARG A 113 -18.88 -7.61 -11.65
CA ARG A 113 -18.25 -6.28 -11.47
C ARG A 113 -17.72 -6.05 -10.06
N ILE A 114 -18.48 -6.43 -9.03
CA ILE A 114 -18.07 -6.27 -7.62
C ILE A 114 -16.77 -7.02 -7.29
N TRP A 115 -16.54 -8.20 -7.87
CA TRP A 115 -15.31 -8.96 -7.66
C TRP A 115 -14.10 -8.32 -8.34
N LEU A 116 -14.30 -7.67 -9.48
CA LEU A 116 -13.24 -6.90 -10.15
C LEU A 116 -12.81 -5.69 -9.31
N PHE A 117 -13.76 -5.03 -8.63
CA PHE A 117 -13.46 -3.94 -7.68
C PHE A 117 -12.75 -4.43 -6.42
N ILE A 118 -13.24 -5.53 -5.81
CA ILE A 118 -12.58 -6.13 -4.64
C ILE A 118 -11.15 -6.53 -4.99
N LEU A 119 -10.93 -7.11 -6.18
CA LEU A 119 -9.60 -7.48 -6.63
C LEU A 119 -8.71 -6.26 -6.90
N ALA A 120 -9.27 -5.19 -7.48
CA ALA A 120 -8.55 -3.94 -7.67
C ALA A 120 -8.03 -3.39 -6.34
N ILE A 121 -8.89 -3.28 -5.32
CA ILE A 121 -8.53 -2.79 -3.98
C ILE A 121 -7.51 -3.74 -3.33
N ALA A 122 -7.75 -5.06 -3.40
CA ALA A 122 -6.84 -6.04 -2.81
C ALA A 122 -5.41 -5.96 -3.41
N ILE A 123 -5.28 -5.73 -4.72
CA ILE A 123 -3.98 -5.61 -5.39
C ILE A 123 -3.24 -4.33 -4.96
N HIS A 124 -3.96 -3.26 -4.62
CA HIS A 124 -3.36 -2.01 -4.15
C HIS A 124 -2.98 -2.08 -2.66
N ASN A 125 -3.82 -2.69 -1.83
CA ASN A 125 -3.57 -2.83 -0.39
C ASN A 125 -2.52 -3.91 -0.09
N PHE A 126 -2.27 -4.83 -1.01
CA PHE A 126 -1.28 -5.89 -0.81
C PHE A 126 0.15 -5.33 -0.63
N PRO A 127 0.68 -4.46 -1.50
CA PRO A 127 1.94 -3.75 -1.27
C PRO A 127 2.01 -2.98 0.06
N GLU A 128 0.92 -2.36 0.48
CA GLU A 128 0.88 -1.62 1.75
C GLU A 128 0.99 -2.54 2.97
N GLY A 129 0.25 -3.65 2.93
CA GLY A 129 0.34 -4.68 3.96
C GLY A 129 1.73 -5.30 4.02
N LEU A 130 2.37 -5.54 2.86
CA LEU A 130 3.76 -5.99 2.79
C LEU A 130 4.73 -4.95 3.35
N ALA A 131 4.55 -3.67 3.02
CA ALA A 131 5.38 -2.59 3.52
C ALA A 131 5.36 -2.53 5.05
N VAL A 132 4.17 -2.57 5.66
CA VAL A 132 4.02 -2.62 7.13
C VAL A 132 4.73 -3.85 7.72
N GLY A 133 4.55 -5.02 7.11
CA GLY A 133 5.21 -6.25 7.54
C GLY A 133 6.74 -6.15 7.51
N VAL A 134 7.31 -5.63 6.41
CA VAL A 134 8.76 -5.39 6.27
C VAL A 134 9.25 -4.32 7.24
N GLY A 135 8.45 -3.28 7.50
CA GLY A 135 8.80 -2.21 8.45
C GLY A 135 9.01 -2.71 9.88
N PHE A 136 8.29 -3.76 10.30
CA PHE A 136 8.56 -4.43 11.58
C PHE A 136 9.73 -5.43 11.52
N GLY A 137 10.12 -5.87 10.32
CA GLY A 137 11.18 -6.85 10.07
C GLY A 137 12.59 -6.39 10.47
N GLY A 138 12.81 -5.09 10.63
CA GLY A 138 14.09 -4.53 11.08
C GLY A 138 14.21 -4.38 12.60
N ASP A 139 15.37 -3.94 13.05
CA ASP A 139 15.68 -3.81 14.49
C ASP A 139 14.95 -2.63 15.19
N ASN A 140 14.34 -1.73 14.41
CA ASN A 140 13.69 -0.54 14.92
C ASN A 140 12.15 -0.63 14.82
N LEU A 141 11.51 -1.00 15.94
CA LEU A 141 10.05 -1.07 16.01
C LEU A 141 9.35 0.26 15.72
N ALA A 142 10.00 1.40 15.96
CA ALA A 142 9.41 2.71 15.67
C ALA A 142 9.19 2.91 14.17
N ASN A 143 10.02 2.32 13.31
CA ASN A 143 9.84 2.39 11.86
C ASN A 143 8.58 1.64 11.42
N GLY A 144 8.38 0.41 11.91
CA GLY A 144 7.17 -0.37 11.66
C GLY A 144 5.90 0.30 12.19
N ALA A 145 5.96 0.90 13.39
CA ALA A 145 4.85 1.65 13.96
C ALA A 145 4.51 2.92 13.15
N ALA A 146 5.52 3.71 12.78
CA ALA A 146 5.33 4.91 11.97
C ALA A 146 4.72 4.57 10.60
N LEU A 147 5.20 3.49 9.97
CA LEU A 147 4.66 3.00 8.71
C LEU A 147 3.22 2.51 8.86
N THR A 148 2.90 1.75 9.91
CA THR A 148 1.53 1.30 10.21
C THR A 148 0.58 2.48 10.36
N VAL A 149 0.99 3.51 11.09
CA VAL A 149 0.19 4.73 11.28
C VAL A 149 0.03 5.49 9.96
N GLY A 150 1.10 5.66 9.18
CA GLY A 150 1.04 6.32 7.88
C GLY A 150 0.07 5.61 6.92
N ILE A 151 0.24 4.30 6.74
CA ILE A 151 -0.63 3.49 5.89
C ILE A 151 -2.08 3.50 6.42
N GLY A 152 -2.29 3.37 7.73
CA GLY A 152 -3.63 3.44 8.31
C GLY A 152 -4.31 4.80 8.07
N LEU A 153 -3.57 5.90 8.23
CA LEU A 153 -4.08 7.26 8.03
C LEU A 153 -4.52 7.52 6.59
N GLN A 154 -3.81 6.97 5.60
CA GLN A 154 -4.17 7.13 4.20
C GLN A 154 -5.26 6.14 3.75
N ASN A 155 -5.35 4.98 4.40
CA ASN A 155 -6.38 3.99 4.11
C ASN A 155 -7.80 4.46 4.49
N ILE A 156 -7.95 5.35 5.48
CA ILE A 156 -9.25 5.97 5.80
C ILE A 156 -9.80 6.79 4.61
N PRO A 157 -9.07 7.78 4.06
CA PRO A 157 -9.50 8.51 2.88
C PRO A 157 -9.67 7.59 1.67
N GLU A 158 -8.79 6.61 1.45
CA GLU A 158 -8.94 5.66 0.33
C GLU A 158 -10.23 4.84 0.44
N GLY A 159 -10.55 4.31 1.63
CA GLY A 159 -11.75 3.51 1.83
C GLY A 159 -13.07 4.29 1.68
N LEU A 160 -13.01 5.61 1.79
CA LEU A 160 -14.17 6.49 1.61
C LEU A 160 -14.47 6.79 0.13
N VAL A 161 -13.47 6.68 -0.74
CA VAL A 161 -13.47 7.20 -2.11
C VAL A 161 -13.69 6.08 -3.13
#